data_AF-M7NLE3-F1
#
_entry.id   AF-M7NLE3-F1
#
_cell.length_a   1.000
_cell.length_b   1.000
_cell.length_c   1.000
_cell.angle_alpha   90.00
_cell.angle_beta   90.00
_cell.angle_gamma   90.00
#
_symmetry.space_group_name_H-M   'P 1'
#
loop_
_entity.id
_entity.type
_entity.pdbx_description
1 polymer ?
#
loop_
_entity_poly.entity_id
_entity_poly.type
_entity_poly.pdbx_seq_one_letter_code
_entity_poly.pdbx_strand_id
1 'polypeptide(L)'
;MLGLGSFQNNSRSLTQLCFGIEISKNLGFKGKLEAYDPVFTFLDCQFLKELNIDFDLENSSDLYDAKQPVIFYMPHCPISMYETLFKKNWTLKRLCNIFLIGNSLKTYDLTMELAKKKKYPFVFKACLIFESILFSKAFEQPETFNDLAFQWCEEIVAEKFLV
;
A
#
# COMPACT_ATOMS: atom_id res chain seq x y z
N MET A 1 -0.25 6.91 2.37
CA MET A 1 -0.97 6.64 1.11
C MET A 1 0.02 6.79 -0.01
N LEU A 2 0.27 5.77 -0.83
CA LEU A 2 1.32 5.81 -1.83
C LEU A 2 0.77 5.41 -3.18
N GLY A 3 1.27 6.03 -4.25
CA GLY A 3 1.01 5.63 -5.64
C GLY A 3 -0.44 5.76 -6.09
N LEU A 4 -1.14 6.82 -5.64
CA LEU A 4 -2.55 7.06 -5.98
C LEU A 4 -2.76 7.63 -7.39
N GLY A 5 -1.73 8.23 -7.98
CA GLY A 5 -1.83 9.06 -9.18
C GLY A 5 -2.34 10.47 -8.91
N SER A 6 -2.38 11.29 -9.97
CA SER A 6 -2.86 12.67 -9.92
C SER A 6 -4.39 12.74 -9.77
N PHE A 7 -4.89 13.50 -8.79
CA PHE A 7 -6.32 13.72 -8.55
C PHE A 7 -6.93 14.70 -9.56
N GLN A 8 -6.12 15.65 -10.06
CA GLN A 8 -6.52 16.58 -11.11
C GLN A 8 -6.92 15.87 -12.40
N ASN A 9 -6.17 14.82 -12.77
CA ASN A 9 -6.29 14.21 -14.10
C ASN A 9 -7.04 12.86 -14.10
N ASN A 10 -7.29 12.29 -12.93
CA ASN A 10 -7.88 10.97 -12.81
C ASN A 10 -8.89 10.90 -11.66
N SER A 11 -10.17 10.77 -11.99
CA SER A 11 -11.25 10.63 -11.00
C SER A 11 -11.08 9.39 -10.12
N ARG A 12 -10.45 8.32 -10.62
CA ARG A 12 -10.16 7.12 -9.79
C ARG A 12 -9.18 7.43 -8.68
N SER A 13 -8.13 8.20 -8.98
CA SER A 13 -7.14 8.64 -8.00
C SER A 13 -7.81 9.44 -6.88
N LEU A 14 -8.76 10.32 -7.24
CA LEU A 14 -9.54 11.06 -6.26
C LEU A 14 -10.44 10.14 -5.42
N THR A 15 -11.16 9.20 -6.04
CA THR A 15 -11.98 8.22 -5.31
C THR A 15 -11.15 7.38 -4.34
N GLN A 16 -9.95 6.96 -4.76
CA GLN A 16 -9.01 6.22 -3.91
C GLN A 16 -8.51 7.07 -2.75
N LEU A 17 -8.17 8.34 -2.96
CA LEU A 17 -7.83 9.27 -1.89
C LEU A 17 -8.98 9.41 -0.89
N CYS A 18 -10.20 9.67 -1.36
CA CYS A 18 -11.38 9.79 -0.52
C CYS A 18 -11.61 8.53 0.34
N PHE A 19 -11.48 7.35 -0.27
CA PHE A 19 -11.59 6.09 0.46
C PHE A 19 -10.49 5.92 1.50
N GLY A 20 -9.24 6.25 1.17
CA GLY A 20 -8.11 6.22 2.10
C GLY A 20 -8.31 7.13 3.31
N ILE A 21 -8.87 8.33 3.09
CA ILE A 21 -9.22 9.26 4.16
C ILE A 21 -10.35 8.68 5.01
N GLU A 22 -11.44 8.22 4.41
CA GLU A 22 -12.57 7.70 5.17
C GLU A 22 -12.24 6.44 5.95
N ILE A 23 -11.42 5.54 5.40
CA ILE A 23 -11.03 4.34 6.15
C ILE A 23 -10.13 4.68 7.33
N SER A 24 -9.25 5.69 7.20
CA SER A 24 -8.45 6.15 8.34
C SER A 24 -9.33 6.67 9.49
N LYS A 25 -10.40 7.42 9.17
CA LYS A 25 -11.36 7.91 10.16
C LYS A 25 -12.12 6.76 10.81
N ASN A 26 -12.63 5.81 10.01
CA ASN A 26 -13.41 4.67 10.49
C ASN A 26 -12.57 3.69 11.35
N LEU A 27 -11.27 3.56 11.08
CA LEU A 27 -10.34 2.80 11.91
C LEU A 27 -9.90 3.53 13.18
N GLY A 28 -10.36 4.77 13.40
CA GLY A 28 -9.94 5.60 14.53
C GLY A 28 -8.46 5.96 14.49
N PHE A 29 -7.86 6.03 13.30
CA PHE A 29 -6.45 6.36 13.13
C PHE A 29 -6.19 7.79 13.63
N LYS A 30 -5.27 7.92 14.58
CA LYS A 30 -4.84 9.21 15.16
C LYS A 30 -3.46 9.65 14.72
N GLY A 31 -2.81 8.85 13.86
CA GLY A 31 -1.51 9.17 13.33
C GLY A 31 -1.58 10.26 12.26
N LYS A 32 -0.41 10.67 11.80
CA LYS A 32 -0.26 11.60 10.68
C LYS A 32 -0.65 10.93 9.37
N LEU A 33 -1.45 11.61 8.54
CA LEU A 33 -1.73 11.17 7.19
C LEU A 33 -0.64 11.72 6.26
N GLU A 34 -0.08 10.83 5.46
CA GLU A 34 0.96 11.16 4.50
C GLU A 34 0.58 10.57 3.14
N ALA A 35 0.86 11.29 2.06
CA ALA A 35 0.59 10.90 0.69
C ALA A 35 1.83 11.08 -0.18
N TYR A 36 2.11 10.17 -1.11
CA TYR A 36 3.18 10.38 -2.08
C TYR A 36 2.90 9.68 -3.39
N ASP A 37 3.05 10.45 -4.46
CA ASP A 37 3.13 9.96 -5.83
C ASP A 37 4.00 10.93 -6.65
N PRO A 38 5.01 10.44 -7.39
CA PRO A 38 5.84 11.31 -8.23
C PRO A 38 5.05 12.04 -9.33
N VAL A 39 3.81 11.62 -9.64
CA VAL A 39 2.97 12.29 -10.64
C VAL A 39 2.04 13.35 -10.06
N PHE A 40 2.13 13.67 -8.76
CA PHE A 40 1.35 14.75 -8.18
C PHE A 40 1.64 16.09 -8.87
N THR A 41 0.57 16.77 -9.25
CA THR A 41 0.62 18.11 -9.82
C THR A 41 0.67 19.17 -8.73
N PHE A 42 0.91 20.43 -9.12
CA PHE A 42 0.79 21.56 -8.20
C PHE A 42 -0.60 21.61 -7.51
N LEU A 43 -1.68 21.35 -8.26
CA LEU A 43 -3.03 21.36 -7.70
C LEU A 43 -3.26 20.19 -6.74
N ASP A 44 -2.71 19.01 -7.02
CA ASP A 44 -2.78 17.86 -6.11
C ASP A 44 -2.11 18.19 -4.77
N CYS A 45 -0.93 18.82 -4.80
CA CYS A 45 -0.22 19.24 -3.58
C CYS A 45 -0.99 20.31 -2.79
N GLN A 46 -1.58 21.31 -3.47
CA GLN A 46 -2.44 22.30 -2.78
C GLN A 46 -3.65 21.63 -2.13
N PHE A 47 -4.29 20.69 -2.83
CA PHE A 47 -5.44 19.97 -2.32
C PHE A 47 -5.09 19.10 -1.10
N LEU A 48 -3.97 18.36 -1.14
CA LEU A 48 -3.50 17.58 0.02
C LEU A 48 -3.19 18.48 1.23
N LYS A 49 -2.62 19.67 0.99
CA LYS A 49 -2.37 20.66 2.03
C LYS A 49 -3.65 21.13 2.71
N GLU A 50 -4.71 21.42 1.95
CA GLU A 50 -6.02 21.79 2.50
C GLU A 50 -6.64 20.68 3.35
N LEU A 51 -6.35 19.42 3.02
CA LEU A 51 -6.79 18.24 3.76
C LEU A 51 -5.91 17.92 4.99
N ASN A 52 -4.86 18.70 5.26
CA ASN A 52 -3.84 18.43 6.28
C ASN A 52 -3.15 17.05 6.10
N ILE A 53 -2.88 16.68 4.84
CA ILE A 53 -2.14 15.47 4.49
C ILE A 53 -0.75 15.90 4.01
N ASP A 54 0.29 15.37 4.65
CA ASP A 54 1.67 15.68 4.27
C ASP A 54 2.04 14.97 2.97
N PHE A 55 2.62 15.70 2.02
CA PHE A 55 2.90 15.16 0.68
C PHE A 55 4.38 15.21 0.26
N ASP A 56 5.23 15.89 1.04
CA ASP A 56 6.65 16.04 0.75
C ASP A 56 7.45 14.86 1.31
N LEU A 57 7.37 13.72 0.63
CA LEU A 57 8.01 12.46 1.06
C LEU A 57 9.10 11.96 0.09
N GLU A 58 9.35 12.66 -1.02
CA GLU A 58 10.29 12.22 -2.08
C GLU A 58 11.68 11.88 -1.52
N ASN A 59 12.14 12.71 -0.57
CA ASN A 59 13.43 12.55 0.10
C ASN A 59 13.32 12.03 1.54
N SER A 60 12.12 11.61 1.96
CA SER A 60 11.92 11.11 3.32
C SER A 60 12.61 9.75 3.48
N SER A 61 13.58 9.68 4.41
CA SER A 61 14.17 8.42 4.84
C SER A 61 13.13 7.45 5.41
N ASP A 62 11.97 7.97 5.79
CA ASP A 62 10.89 7.24 6.43
C ASP A 62 9.84 6.75 5.42
N LEU A 63 9.99 7.08 4.14
CA LEU A 63 9.16 6.51 3.07
C LEU A 63 9.29 4.98 3.11
N TYR A 64 8.16 4.29 3.26
CA TYR A 64 8.09 2.85 3.47
C TYR A 64 8.65 2.32 4.81
N ASP A 65 8.90 3.12 5.85
CA ASP A 65 9.48 2.59 7.09
C ASP A 65 8.43 2.04 8.08
N ALA A 66 8.56 0.76 8.45
CA ALA A 66 7.66 0.06 9.38
C ALA A 66 8.32 -0.20 10.76
N LYS A 67 9.06 0.77 11.30
CA LYS A 67 9.64 0.68 12.66
C LYS A 67 8.58 0.55 13.77
N GLN A 68 7.39 1.09 13.53
CA GLN A 68 6.21 1.03 14.39
C GLN A 68 5.00 0.60 13.55
N PRO A 69 3.89 0.17 14.17
CA PRO A 69 2.67 -0.18 13.45
C PRO A 69 2.23 0.93 12.48
N VAL A 70 2.03 0.56 11.21
CA VAL A 70 1.75 1.50 10.12
C VAL A 70 0.79 0.89 9.11
N ILE A 71 -0.12 1.73 8.60
CA ILE A 71 -1.01 1.36 7.49
C ILE A 71 -0.40 1.87 6.18
N PHE A 72 0.00 0.95 5.31
CA PHE A 72 0.33 1.30 3.93
C PHE A 72 -0.93 1.20 3.07
N TYR A 73 -1.48 2.35 2.65
CA TYR A 73 -2.57 2.42 1.68
C TYR A 73 -2.00 2.61 0.27
N MET A 74 -2.14 1.61 -0.60
CA MET A 74 -1.42 1.47 -1.89
C MET A 74 -2.30 0.86 -3.02
N PRO A 75 -3.54 1.35 -3.27
CA PRO A 75 -4.38 0.80 -4.33
C PRO A 75 -3.73 0.99 -5.72
N HIS A 76 -3.84 -0.02 -6.59
CA HIS A 76 -3.25 -0.07 -7.95
C HIS A 76 -1.77 0.32 -8.05
N CYS A 77 -1.02 0.22 -6.95
CA CYS A 77 0.40 0.51 -6.97
C CYS A 77 1.16 -0.46 -7.89
N PRO A 78 2.18 0.01 -8.63
CA PRO A 78 3.08 -0.86 -9.36
C PRO A 78 3.79 -1.86 -8.43
N ILE A 79 3.97 -3.10 -8.88
CA ILE A 79 4.67 -4.16 -8.11
C ILE A 79 6.07 -3.74 -7.64
N SER A 80 6.75 -2.84 -8.36
CA SER A 80 8.06 -2.31 -7.96
C SER A 80 8.02 -1.49 -6.66
N MET A 81 6.90 -0.84 -6.34
CA MET A 81 6.73 -0.13 -5.08
C MET A 81 6.54 -1.10 -3.92
N TYR A 82 5.76 -2.17 -4.12
CA TYR A 82 5.65 -3.27 -3.15
C TYR A 82 7.00 -3.94 -2.89
N GLU A 83 7.78 -4.19 -3.95
CA GLU A 83 9.12 -4.77 -3.80
C GLU A 83 10.02 -3.88 -2.94
N THR A 84 9.99 -2.56 -3.16
CA THR A 84 10.74 -1.60 -2.35
C THR A 84 10.27 -1.60 -0.90
N LEU A 85 8.95 -1.58 -0.67
CA LEU A 85 8.33 -1.64 0.66
C LEU A 85 8.80 -2.88 1.43
N PHE A 86 8.65 -4.07 0.84
CA PHE A 86 9.01 -5.31 1.53
C PHE A 86 10.52 -5.45 1.72
N LYS A 87 11.32 -5.11 0.70
CA LYS A 87 12.78 -5.14 0.79
C LYS A 87 13.30 -4.28 1.95
N LYS A 88 12.72 -3.10 2.17
CA LYS A 88 13.12 -2.19 3.26
C LYS A 88 12.73 -2.71 4.65
N ASN A 89 11.70 -3.53 4.75
CA ASN A 89 11.12 -4.00 6.01
C ASN A 89 11.30 -5.48 6.26
N TRP A 90 12.27 -6.13 5.62
CA TRP A 90 12.40 -7.59 5.64
C TRP A 90 12.99 -8.15 6.95
N THR A 91 12.33 -7.87 8.07
CA THR A 91 12.57 -8.46 9.38
C THR A 91 11.23 -8.79 10.03
N LEU A 92 11.19 -9.83 10.87
CA LEU A 92 9.97 -10.30 11.53
C LEU A 92 9.16 -9.15 12.15
N LYS A 93 9.82 -8.38 13.02
CA LYS A 93 9.21 -7.23 13.71
C LYS A 93 8.64 -6.18 12.74
N ARG A 94 9.35 -5.87 11.65
CA ARG A 94 8.91 -4.83 10.71
C ARG A 94 7.79 -5.31 9.79
N LEU A 95 7.80 -6.58 9.38
CA LEU A 95 6.71 -7.15 8.59
C LEU A 95 5.41 -7.22 9.40
N CYS A 96 5.48 -7.60 10.68
CA CYS A 96 4.30 -7.63 11.57
C CYS A 96 3.78 -6.23 11.94
N ASN A 97 4.57 -5.18 11.76
CA ASN A 97 4.10 -3.79 11.90
C ASN A 97 3.31 -3.29 10.68
N ILE A 98 3.35 -4.01 9.56
CA ILE A 98 2.67 -3.60 8.32
C ILE A 98 1.24 -4.10 8.31
N PHE A 99 0.30 -3.16 8.26
CA PHE A 99 -1.05 -3.42 7.77
C PHE A 99 -1.18 -2.83 6.36
N LEU A 100 -1.36 -3.68 5.36
CA LEU A 100 -1.38 -3.28 3.96
C LEU A 100 -2.82 -3.25 3.43
N ILE A 101 -3.22 -2.10 2.91
CA ILE A 101 -4.47 -1.92 2.17
C ILE A 101 -4.08 -1.57 0.74
N GLY A 102 -4.03 -2.56 -0.13
CA GLY A 102 -3.49 -2.41 -1.49
C GLY A 102 -3.88 -3.59 -2.37
N ASN A 103 -3.24 -3.71 -3.54
CA ASN A 103 -3.42 -4.83 -4.45
C ASN A 103 -3.20 -6.15 -3.69
N SER A 104 -4.10 -7.10 -3.90
CA SER A 104 -4.01 -8.43 -3.30
C SER A 104 -2.72 -9.12 -3.72
N LEU A 105 -1.82 -9.38 -2.76
CA LEU A 105 -0.55 -10.05 -3.00
C LEU A 105 -0.75 -11.44 -3.60
N LYS A 106 -1.86 -12.12 -3.25
CA LYS A 106 -2.24 -13.43 -3.80
C LYS A 106 -2.38 -13.42 -5.33
N THR A 107 -2.66 -12.27 -5.94
CA THR A 107 -2.71 -12.15 -7.41
C THR A 107 -1.33 -12.33 -8.05
N TYR A 108 -0.24 -11.97 -7.35
CA TYR A 108 1.13 -12.09 -7.85
C TYR A 108 1.66 -13.53 -7.83
N ASP A 109 1.17 -14.38 -6.92
CA ASP A 109 1.58 -15.78 -6.88
C ASP A 109 1.04 -16.58 -8.08
N LEU A 110 -0.25 -16.38 -8.39
CA LEU A 110 -0.99 -17.16 -9.39
C LEU A 110 -0.72 -16.77 -10.84
N THR A 111 -0.22 -15.55 -11.10
CA THR A 111 -0.23 -14.97 -12.46
C THR A 111 1.16 -14.67 -13.04
N MET A 112 2.25 -14.88 -12.29
CA MET A 112 3.56 -14.34 -12.66
C MET A 112 4.58 -15.38 -13.13
N GLU A 113 5.19 -15.08 -14.28
CA GLU A 113 6.32 -15.82 -14.86
C GLU A 113 7.55 -15.83 -13.94
N LEU A 114 8.37 -16.89 -14.06
CA LEU A 114 9.63 -17.07 -13.29
C LEU A 114 10.57 -15.86 -13.36
N ALA A 115 10.64 -15.19 -14.52
CA ALA A 115 11.47 -14.00 -14.70
C ALA A 115 11.05 -12.85 -13.77
N LYS A 116 9.74 -12.64 -13.57
CA LYS A 116 9.26 -11.63 -12.64
C LYS A 116 9.44 -12.04 -11.18
N LYS A 117 9.31 -13.33 -10.85
CA LYS A 117 9.62 -13.83 -9.48
C LYS A 117 11.08 -13.54 -9.09
N LYS A 118 12.02 -13.65 -10.05
CA LYS A 118 13.43 -13.25 -9.85
C LYS A 118 13.62 -11.74 -9.71
N LYS A 119 12.79 -10.94 -10.40
CA LYS A 119 12.86 -9.47 -10.35
C LYS A 119 12.25 -8.89 -9.07
N TYR A 120 11.22 -9.54 -8.51
CA TYR A 120 10.48 -9.09 -7.33
C TYR A 120 10.43 -10.17 -6.23
N PRO A 121 11.60 -10.62 -5.73
CA PRO A 121 11.68 -11.71 -4.76
C PRO A 121 11.00 -11.39 -3.42
N PHE A 122 11.00 -10.14 -2.97
CA PHE A 122 10.42 -9.78 -1.68
C PHE A 122 8.89 -9.74 -1.72
N VAL A 123 8.29 -9.28 -2.83
CA VAL A 123 6.84 -9.43 -3.05
C VAL A 123 6.45 -10.90 -3.03
N PHE A 124 7.19 -11.75 -3.73
CA PHE A 124 6.84 -13.17 -3.83
C PHE A 124 6.94 -13.88 -2.47
N LYS A 125 7.97 -13.59 -1.69
CA LYS A 125 8.05 -14.09 -0.31
C LYS A 125 6.93 -13.55 0.56
N ALA A 126 6.55 -12.28 0.40
CA ALA A 126 5.44 -11.67 1.13
C ALA A 126 4.10 -12.40 0.85
N CYS A 127 3.89 -12.87 -0.38
CA CYS A 127 2.70 -13.65 -0.75
C CYS A 127 2.52 -14.92 0.10
N LEU A 128 3.61 -15.50 0.61
CA LEU A 128 3.60 -16.73 1.41
C LEU A 128 3.30 -16.47 2.90
N ILE A 129 3.47 -15.24 3.37
CA ILE A 129 3.40 -14.88 4.80
C ILE A 129 2.29 -13.89 5.13
N PHE A 130 1.79 -13.14 4.15
CA PHE A 130 0.69 -12.20 4.35
C PHE A 130 -0.65 -12.90 4.11
N GLU A 131 -1.52 -12.83 5.11
CA GLU A 131 -2.93 -13.16 4.95
C GLU A 131 -3.67 -11.99 4.30
N SER A 132 -4.81 -12.28 3.70
CA SER A 132 -5.59 -11.24 3.03
C SER A 132 -7.07 -11.54 2.93
N ILE A 133 -7.87 -10.47 3.06
CA ILE A 133 -9.31 -10.41 2.77
C ILE A 133 -9.51 -9.40 1.64
N LEU A 134 -10.16 -9.83 0.56
CA LEU A 134 -10.49 -8.94 -0.56
C LEU A 134 -11.54 -7.92 -0.14
N PHE A 135 -11.35 -6.67 -0.59
CA PHE A 135 -12.41 -5.67 -0.52
C PHE A 135 -13.57 -6.07 -1.42
N SER A 136 -14.80 -5.72 -1.00
CA SER A 136 -16.02 -6.14 -1.67
C SER A 136 -16.03 -5.72 -3.14
N LYS A 137 -16.41 -6.65 -4.03
CA LYS A 137 -16.61 -6.39 -5.47
C LYS A 137 -17.85 -5.54 -5.76
N ALA A 138 -18.68 -5.24 -4.76
CA ALA A 138 -19.93 -4.50 -4.91
C ALA A 138 -19.76 -2.98 -4.97
N PHE A 139 -18.54 -2.47 -5.22
CA PHE A 139 -18.33 -1.04 -5.40
C PHE A 139 -18.87 -0.60 -6.77
N GLU A 140 -19.58 0.53 -6.81
CA GLU A 140 -20.26 1.04 -8.02
C GLU A 140 -19.32 1.20 -9.23
N GLN A 141 -18.03 1.49 -8.95
CA GLN A 141 -16.97 1.55 -9.95
C GLN A 141 -15.99 0.37 -9.78
N PRO A 142 -16.29 -0.81 -10.36
CA PRO A 142 -15.55 -2.03 -10.06
C PRO A 142 -14.03 -1.88 -10.30
N GLU A 143 -13.63 -1.14 -11.34
CA GLU A 143 -12.22 -0.91 -11.69
C GLU A 143 -11.44 -0.01 -10.72
N THR A 144 -12.09 0.63 -9.74
CA THR A 144 -11.39 1.52 -8.79
C THR A 144 -10.74 0.73 -7.65
N PHE A 145 -11.31 -0.44 -7.31
CA PHE A 145 -10.87 -1.29 -6.19
C PHE A 145 -10.95 -2.80 -6.52
N ASN A 146 -10.92 -3.17 -7.81
CA ASN A 146 -11.11 -4.56 -8.27
C ASN A 146 -10.12 -5.57 -7.65
N ASP A 147 -8.92 -5.11 -7.28
CA ASP A 147 -7.85 -5.91 -6.70
C ASP A 147 -7.50 -5.50 -5.26
N LEU A 148 -8.27 -4.59 -4.64
CA LEU A 148 -7.98 -4.09 -3.30
C LEU A 148 -8.19 -5.19 -2.25
N ALA A 149 -7.25 -5.31 -1.32
CA ALA A 149 -7.30 -6.24 -0.20
C ALA A 149 -6.73 -5.62 1.07
N PHE A 150 -7.26 -6.08 2.21
CA PHE A 150 -6.72 -5.86 3.54
C PHE A 150 -5.80 -7.01 3.88
N GLN A 151 -4.55 -6.72 4.24
CA GLN A 151 -3.49 -7.72 4.33
C GLN A 151 -2.62 -7.47 5.56
N TRP A 152 -2.29 -8.53 6.28
CA TRP A 152 -1.48 -8.49 7.49
C TRP A 152 -0.59 -9.72 7.59
N CYS A 153 0.42 -9.65 8.45
CA CYS A 153 1.37 -10.72 8.66
C CYS A 153 1.38 -11.12 10.13
N GLU A 154 1.08 -12.39 10.41
CA GLU A 154 1.14 -12.94 11.76
C GLU A 154 2.56 -13.42 12.09
N GLU A 155 3.02 -13.11 13.29
CA GLU A 155 4.38 -13.44 13.74
C GLU A 155 4.68 -14.94 13.62
N ILE A 156 3.72 -15.79 14.04
CA ILE A 156 3.86 -17.26 14.02
C ILE A 156 3.97 -17.84 12.60
N VAL A 157 3.44 -17.13 11.60
CA VAL A 157 3.56 -17.52 10.20
C VAL A 157 4.92 -17.04 9.68
N ALA A 158 5.25 -15.77 9.89
CA ALA A 158 6.49 -15.16 9.40
C ALA A 158 7.76 -15.82 9.94
N GLU A 159 7.79 -16.27 11.19
CA GLU A 159 8.92 -16.98 11.80
C GLU A 159 9.35 -18.20 10.98
N LYS A 160 8.41 -18.93 10.37
CA LYS A 160 8.68 -20.13 9.58
C LYS A 160 9.40 -19.86 8.26
N PHE A 161 9.41 -18.61 7.79
CA PHE A 161 9.95 -18.21 6.49
C PHE A 161 11.16 -17.27 6.59
N LEU A 162 11.47 -16.75 7.78
CA LEU A 162 12.54 -15.78 8.02
C LEU A 162 13.74 -16.36 8.81
N VAL A 163 13.58 -17.56 9.37
CA VAL A 163 14.63 -18.35 10.05
C VAL A 163 15.12 -19.44 9.11
#